data_AF-A0A3C1Q4G7-F1
#
_entry.id   AF-A0A3C1Q4G7-F1
#
_cell.length_a   1.000
_cell.length_b   1.000
_cell.length_c   1.000
_cell.angle_alpha   90.00
_cell.angle_beta   90.00
_cell.angle_gamma   90.00
#
_symmetry.space_group_name_H-M   'P 1'
#
loop_
_entity.id
_entity.type
_entity.pdbx_description
1 polymer ?
#
loop_
_entity_poly.entity_id
_entity_poly.type
_entity_poly.pdbx_seq_one_letter_code
_entity_poly.pdbx_strand_id
1 'polypeptide(L)'
;MMAEVILALGIFTIVATSYSKALATLWRTTAYVKEKQVITQIMDSALNEALYLQRLEEGSTEVYIEERDLDLETIVVPLEEMETIDGNFLQNMWQVTVIARFEQDGQYQERVVRGWRYLPLYR
;
A
#
# COMPACT_ATOMS: atom_id res chain seq x y z
N MET A 1 22.94 46.88 24.48
CA MET A 1 23.99 46.12 23.75
C MET A 1 24.32 44.76 24.36
N MET A 2 25.16 44.61 25.40
CA MET A 2 25.51 43.27 25.94
C MET A 2 24.29 42.42 26.35
N ALA A 3 23.33 43.02 27.06
CA ALA A 3 22.11 42.32 27.51
C ALA A 3 21.21 41.87 26.34
N GLU A 4 21.11 42.64 25.26
CA GLU A 4 20.33 42.28 24.06
C GLU A 4 20.97 41.11 23.32
N VAL A 5 22.29 41.07 23.22
CA VAL A 5 23.01 39.96 22.57
C VAL A 5 22.80 38.67 23.36
N ILE A 6 22.84 38.71 24.69
CA ILE A 6 22.58 37.56 25.55
C ILE A 6 21.13 37.08 25.41
N LEU A 7 20.17 38.01 25.38
CA LEU A 7 18.75 37.68 25.18
C LEU A 7 18.52 37.05 23.79
N ALA A 8 19.11 37.63 22.74
CA ALA A 8 19.03 37.12 21.38
C ALA A 8 19.64 35.71 21.26
N LEU A 9 20.77 35.45 21.93
CA LEU A 9 21.39 34.12 21.95
C LEU A 9 20.50 33.08 22.66
N GLY A 10 19.84 33.47 23.76
CA GLY A 10 18.88 32.62 24.46
C GLY A 10 17.66 32.28 23.62
N ILE A 11 17.10 33.26 22.90
CA ILE A 11 15.98 33.01 21.98
C ILE A 11 16.44 32.11 20.82
N PHE A 12 17.64 32.35 20.29
CA PHE A 12 18.19 31.56 19.20
C PHE A 12 18.39 30.09 19.58
N THR A 13 18.88 29.79 20.78
CA THR A 13 19.05 28.39 21.24
C THR A 13 17.71 27.67 21.44
N ILE A 14 16.69 28.38 21.95
CA ILE A 14 15.33 27.83 22.10
C ILE A 14 14.72 27.53 20.72
N VAL A 15 14.87 28.45 19.76
CA VAL A 15 14.38 28.24 18.38
C VAL A 15 15.15 27.11 17.68
N ALA A 16 16.48 27.06 17.81
CA ALA A 16 17.29 26.02 17.18
C ALA A 16 16.95 24.60 17.70
N THR A 17 16.74 24.46 19.01
CA THR A 17 16.38 23.18 19.63
C THR A 17 14.96 22.73 19.27
N SER A 18 13.98 23.65 19.30
CA SER A 18 12.60 23.36 18.87
C SER A 18 12.53 22.98 17.39
N TYR A 19 13.25 23.69 16.52
CA TYR A 19 13.34 23.36 15.10
C TYR A 19 13.98 21.98 14.86
N SER A 20 15.08 21.68 15.55
CA SER A 20 15.76 20.38 15.45
C SER A 20 14.84 19.23 15.85
N LYS A 21 14.02 19.41 16.90
CA LYS A 21 13.04 18.41 17.35
C LYS A 21 11.90 18.22 16.34
N ALA A 22 11.41 19.31 15.75
CA ALA A 22 10.39 19.26 14.70
C ALA A 22 10.92 18.52 13.46
N LEU A 23 12.15 18.83 13.04
CA LEU A 23 12.81 18.18 11.92
C LEU A 23 13.00 16.68 12.18
N ALA A 24 13.51 16.29 13.35
CA ALA A 24 13.67 14.88 13.71
C ALA A 24 12.35 14.11 13.68
N THR A 25 11.25 14.75 14.11
CA THR A 25 9.90 14.16 14.04
C THR A 25 9.46 13.97 12.60
N LEU A 26 9.62 14.98 11.74
CA LEU A 26 9.28 14.88 10.32
C LEU A 26 10.05 13.76 9.62
N TRP A 27 11.35 13.65 9.86
CA TRP A 27 12.18 12.59 9.29
C TRP A 27 11.69 11.18 9.65
N ARG A 28 11.34 10.96 10.93
CA ARG A 28 10.78 9.68 11.38
C ARG A 28 9.45 9.37 10.71
N THR A 29 8.57 10.37 10.62
CA THR A 29 7.28 10.21 9.94
C THR A 29 7.46 9.91 8.45
N THR A 30 8.36 10.62 7.76
CA THR A 30 8.63 10.38 6.34
C THR A 30 9.21 8.99 6.08
N ALA A 31 10.15 8.53 6.92
CA ALA A 31 10.71 7.18 6.81
C ALA A 31 9.62 6.11 6.98
N TYR A 32 8.78 6.26 8.01
CA TYR A 32 7.66 5.36 8.28
C TYR A 32 6.61 5.34 7.15
N VAL A 33 6.25 6.52 6.62
CA VAL A 33 5.31 6.64 5.51
C VAL A 33 5.87 5.99 4.25
N LYS A 34 7.17 6.17 3.98
CA LYS A 34 7.84 5.59 2.80
C LYS A 34 7.78 4.07 2.81
N GLU A 35 8.03 3.45 3.96
CA GLU A 35 7.96 1.99 4.10
C GLU A 35 6.55 1.45 3.86
N LYS A 36 5.53 2.06 4.49
CA LYS A 36 4.13 1.68 4.27
C LYS A 36 3.69 1.84 2.82
N GLN A 37 4.13 2.90 2.17
CA GLN A 37 3.80 3.21 0.78
C GLN A 37 4.39 2.19 -0.20
N VAL A 38 5.59 1.66 0.07
CA VAL A 38 6.22 0.67 -0.81
C VAL A 38 5.42 -0.64 -0.85
N ILE A 39 4.96 -1.14 0.30
CA ILE A 39 4.14 -2.38 0.33
C ILE A 39 2.84 -2.17 -0.44
N THR A 40 2.17 -1.03 -0.24
CA THR A 40 0.98 -0.67 -1.01
C THR A 40 1.26 -0.61 -2.51
N GLN A 41 2.38 -0.02 -2.93
CA GLN A 41 2.76 0.02 -4.35
C GLN A 41 3.00 -1.38 -4.94
N ILE A 42 3.64 -2.29 -4.19
CA ILE A 42 3.85 -3.68 -4.62
C ILE A 42 2.49 -4.37 -4.81
N MET A 43 1.60 -4.25 -3.82
CA MET A 43 0.26 -4.84 -3.89
C MET A 43 -0.56 -4.28 -5.04
N ASP A 44 -0.55 -2.96 -5.25
CA ASP A 44 -1.27 -2.30 -6.35
C ASP A 44 -0.71 -2.73 -7.70
N SER A 45 0.62 -2.91 -7.81
CA SER A 45 1.26 -3.41 -9.03
C SER A 45 0.83 -4.83 -9.32
N ALA A 46 0.90 -5.73 -8.34
CA ALA A 46 0.50 -7.13 -8.50
C ALA A 46 -1.00 -7.27 -8.82
N LEU A 47 -1.84 -6.45 -8.17
CA LEU A 47 -3.27 -6.40 -8.47
C LEU A 47 -3.50 -5.96 -9.92
N ASN A 48 -2.85 -4.87 -10.35
CA ASN A 48 -2.99 -4.40 -11.73
C ASN A 48 -2.51 -5.47 -12.71
N GLU A 49 -1.34 -6.04 -12.49
CA GLU A 49 -0.79 -7.10 -13.34
C GLU A 49 -1.80 -8.24 -13.52
N ALA A 50 -2.33 -8.77 -12.42
CA ALA A 50 -3.36 -9.81 -12.45
C ALA A 50 -4.64 -9.34 -13.16
N LEU A 51 -5.12 -8.12 -12.89
CA LEU A 51 -6.31 -7.56 -13.54
C LEU A 51 -6.13 -7.33 -15.05
N TYR A 52 -4.92 -7.11 -15.55
CA TYR A 52 -4.65 -6.84 -16.97
C TYR A 52 -4.19 -8.06 -17.77
N LEU A 53 -4.04 -9.24 -17.16
CA LEU A 53 -3.72 -10.47 -17.89
C LEU A 53 -4.70 -10.71 -19.05
N GLN A 54 -4.24 -11.15 -20.22
CA GLN A 54 -5.16 -11.35 -21.36
C GLN A 54 -6.20 -12.45 -21.10
N ARG A 55 -5.87 -13.39 -20.21
CA ARG A 55 -6.78 -14.43 -19.72
C ARG A 55 -6.66 -14.49 -18.21
N LEU A 56 -7.79 -14.45 -17.52
CA LEU A 56 -7.87 -14.76 -16.10
C LEU A 56 -8.16 -16.25 -15.97
N GLU A 57 -7.32 -16.93 -15.19
CA GLU A 57 -7.51 -18.33 -14.83
C GLU A 57 -7.83 -18.37 -13.34
N GLU A 58 -8.80 -19.21 -12.96
CA GLU A 58 -9.13 -19.43 -11.56
C GLU A 58 -7.96 -20.12 -10.85
N GLY A 59 -7.61 -19.62 -9.67
CA GLY A 59 -6.56 -20.23 -8.86
C GLY A 59 -5.89 -19.25 -7.92
N SER A 60 -4.89 -19.77 -7.19
CA SER A 60 -3.98 -18.98 -6.37
C SER A 60 -2.56 -19.06 -6.90
N THR A 61 -1.81 -17.96 -6.76
CA THR A 61 -0.39 -17.90 -7.06
C THR A 61 0.32 -17.21 -5.91
N GLU A 62 1.36 -17.84 -5.38
CA GLU A 62 2.18 -17.31 -4.29
C GLU A 62 3.56 -16.92 -4.84
N VAL A 63 4.03 -15.74 -4.44
CA VAL A 63 5.34 -15.20 -4.78
C VAL A 63 5.99 -14.68 -3.50
N TYR A 64 7.16 -15.21 -3.17
CA TYR A 64 7.97 -14.72 -2.06
C TYR A 64 9.00 -13.72 -2.56
N ILE A 65 9.12 -12.58 -1.89
CA ILE A 65 10.08 -11.52 -2.19
C ILE A 65 11.12 -11.50 -1.06
N GLU A 66 12.26 -12.16 -1.31
CA GLU A 66 13.35 -12.34 -0.34
C GLU A 66 13.89 -11.01 0.19
N GLU A 67 13.99 -9.97 -0.65
CA GLU A 67 14.59 -8.68 -0.25
C GLU A 67 13.79 -7.95 0.83
N ARG A 68 12.53 -8.34 1.06
CA ARG A 68 11.61 -7.67 1.98
C ARG A 68 10.91 -8.62 2.95
N ASP A 69 11.22 -9.90 2.91
CA ASP A 69 10.54 -10.93 3.69
C ASP A 69 9.00 -10.82 3.57
N LEU A 70 8.55 -10.75 2.32
CA LEU A 70 7.15 -10.50 1.96
C LEU A 70 6.61 -11.68 1.17
N ASP A 71 5.59 -12.33 1.73
CA ASP A 71 4.79 -13.35 1.05
C ASP A 71 3.59 -12.68 0.38
N LEU A 72 3.49 -12.82 -0.93
CA LEU A 72 2.40 -12.28 -1.73
C LEU A 72 1.57 -13.41 -2.34
N GLU A 73 0.29 -13.46 -2.02
CA GLU A 73 -0.66 -14.42 -2.57
C GLU A 73 -1.70 -13.69 -3.43
N THR A 74 -1.85 -14.10 -4.69
CA THR A 74 -2.88 -13.61 -5.60
C THR A 74 -3.90 -14.69 -5.85
N ILE A 75 -5.17 -14.40 -5.57
CA ILE A 75 -6.30 -15.32 -5.70
C ILE A 75 -7.27 -14.75 -6.73
N VAL A 76 -7.60 -15.55 -7.75
CA VAL A 76 -8.54 -15.20 -8.81
C VAL A 76 -9.76 -16.12 -8.73
N VAL A 77 -10.95 -15.53 -8.59
CA VAL A 77 -12.21 -16.26 -8.42
C VAL A 77 -13.27 -15.74 -9.40
N PRO A 78 -13.98 -16.61 -10.13
CA PRO A 78 -15.10 -16.21 -10.97
C PRO A 78 -16.31 -15.80 -10.10
N LEU A 79 -17.03 -14.76 -10.54
CA LEU A 79 -18.28 -14.30 -9.94
C LEU A 79 -19.43 -14.65 -10.88
N GLU A 80 -20.09 -15.77 -10.60
CA GLU A 80 -21.08 -16.37 -11.50
C GLU A 80 -22.52 -15.81 -11.32
N GLU A 81 -22.83 -15.23 -10.16
CA GLU A 81 -24.20 -14.83 -9.77
C GLU A 81 -24.41 -13.30 -9.68
N MET A 82 -23.59 -12.50 -10.37
CA MET A 82 -23.78 -11.04 -10.36
C MET A 82 -24.77 -10.58 -11.43
N GLU A 83 -25.68 -9.69 -11.04
CA GLU A 83 -26.63 -9.03 -11.94
C GLU A 83 -26.38 -7.52 -12.00
N THR A 84 -26.63 -6.90 -13.16
CA THR A 84 -26.70 -5.44 -13.29
C THR A 84 -27.96 -4.90 -12.59
N ILE A 85 -28.01 -3.59 -12.35
CA ILE A 85 -29.22 -2.90 -11.85
C ILE A 85 -30.45 -3.18 -12.75
N ASP A 86 -30.24 -3.40 -14.05
CA ASP A 86 -31.28 -3.71 -15.03
C ASP A 86 -31.66 -5.21 -15.09
N GLY A 87 -31.13 -6.05 -14.19
CA GLY A 87 -31.45 -7.49 -14.10
C GLY A 87 -30.74 -8.40 -15.12
N ASN A 88 -29.70 -7.91 -15.82
CA ASN A 88 -28.91 -8.74 -16.72
C ASN A 88 -27.76 -9.43 -15.97
N PHE A 89 -27.54 -10.71 -16.22
CA PHE A 89 -26.39 -11.44 -15.67
C PHE A 89 -25.05 -10.89 -16.21
N LEU A 90 -24.14 -10.60 -15.30
CA LEU A 90 -22.76 -10.22 -15.57
C LEU A 90 -21.90 -11.48 -15.74
N GLN A 91 -22.04 -12.12 -16.90
CA GLN A 91 -21.21 -13.27 -17.27
C GLN A 91 -19.74 -12.86 -17.44
N ASN A 92 -18.81 -13.68 -16.94
CA ASN A 92 -17.35 -13.42 -17.00
C ASN A 92 -16.90 -12.23 -16.14
N MET A 93 -17.52 -12.08 -14.97
CA MET A 93 -17.03 -11.22 -13.91
C MET A 93 -16.03 -12.00 -13.05
N TRP A 94 -14.92 -11.36 -12.68
CA TRP A 94 -13.86 -11.96 -11.90
C TRP A 94 -13.49 -11.07 -10.73
N GLN A 95 -13.22 -11.68 -9.57
CA GLN A 95 -12.61 -11.03 -8.43
C GLN A 95 -11.15 -11.46 -8.33
N VAL A 96 -10.26 -10.47 -8.27
CA VAL A 96 -8.84 -10.68 -7.99
C VAL A 96 -8.57 -10.15 -6.59
N THR A 97 -7.98 -10.99 -5.74
CA THR A 97 -7.61 -10.64 -4.37
C THR A 97 -6.10 -10.81 -4.21
N VAL A 98 -5.41 -9.78 -3.77
CA VAL A 98 -3.98 -9.83 -3.46
C VAL A 98 -3.81 -9.70 -1.95
N ILE A 99 -3.13 -10.67 -1.34
CA ILE A 99 -2.86 -10.78 0.08
C ILE A 99 -1.34 -10.65 0.26
N ALA A 100 -0.92 -9.72 1.10
CA ALA A 100 0.47 -9.51 1.48
C ALA A 100 0.65 -9.88 2.95
N ARG A 101 1.55 -10.80 3.26
CA ARG A 101 1.93 -11.21 4.62
C ARG A 101 3.38 -10.86 4.86
N PHE A 102 3.66 -10.09 5.91
CA PHE A 102 5.00 -9.60 6.22
C PHE A 102 5.14 -9.28 7.71
N GLU A 103 6.37 -9.30 8.22
CA GLU A 103 6.67 -8.84 9.58
C GLU A 103 6.96 -7.33 9.60
N GLN A 104 6.31 -6.58 10.49
CA GLN A 104 6.59 -5.16 10.72
C GLN A 104 6.62 -4.89 12.23
N ASP A 105 7.70 -4.25 12.70
CA ASP A 105 7.91 -3.92 14.12
C ASP A 105 7.81 -5.13 15.08
N GLY A 106 8.21 -6.33 14.63
CA GLY A 106 8.12 -7.56 15.42
C GLY A 106 6.74 -8.22 15.42
N GLN A 107 5.80 -7.74 14.59
CA GLN A 107 4.46 -8.28 14.47
C GLN A 107 4.16 -8.71 13.04
N TYR A 108 3.56 -9.90 12.90
CA TYR A 108 3.01 -10.35 11.62
C TYR A 108 1.82 -9.48 11.24
N GLN A 109 1.89 -8.91 10.04
CA GLN A 109 0.85 -8.10 9.44
C GLN A 109 0.33 -8.80 8.19
N GLU A 110 -0.97 -8.69 7.97
CA GLU A 110 -1.62 -9.09 6.72
C GLU A 110 -2.33 -7.89 6.12
N ARG A 111 -2.15 -7.66 4.83
CA ARG A 111 -2.91 -6.67 4.07
C ARG A 111 -3.58 -7.32 2.88
N VAL A 112 -4.79 -6.88 2.58
CA VAL A 112 -5.60 -7.42 1.49
C VAL A 112 -6.09 -6.28 0.60
N VAL A 113 -5.90 -6.42 -0.70
CA VAL A 113 -6.49 -5.54 -1.72
C VAL A 113 -7.32 -6.38 -2.68
N ARG A 114 -8.45 -5.85 -3.11
CA ARG A 114 -9.39 -6.53 -4.02
C ARG A 114 -9.68 -5.66 -5.22
N GLY A 115 -9.77 -6.30 -6.38
CA GLY A 115 -10.19 -5.69 -7.63
C GLY A 115 -11.20 -6.59 -8.33
N TRP A 116 -12.00 -5.97 -9.20
CA TRP A 116 -12.96 -6.68 -10.02
C TRP A 116 -12.71 -6.39 -11.49
N ARG A 117 -12.84 -7.43 -12.31
CA ARG A 117 -12.72 -7.30 -13.77
C ARG A 117 -13.91 -7.94 -14.46
N TYR A 118 -14.57 -7.14 -15.29
CA TYR A 118 -15.57 -7.60 -16.23
C TYR A 118 -14.93 -7.72 -17.62
N LEU A 119 -14.70 -8.95 -18.09
CA LEU A 119 -14.00 -9.21 -19.36
C LEU A 119 -14.66 -8.55 -20.60
N PRO A 120 -16.00 -8.48 -20.73
CA PRO A 120 -16.65 -7.92 -21.92
C PRO A 120 -16.40 -6.43 -22.19
N LEU A 121 -15.89 -5.65 -21.22
CA LEU A 121 -15.57 -4.21 -21.41
C LEU A 121 -14.27 -3.94 -22.17
N TYR A 122 -13.41 -4.95 -22.35
CA TYR A 122 -12.07 -4.79 -22.94
C TYR A 122 -11.95 -5.41 -24.36
N ARG A 123 -13.06 -5.47 -25.11
CA ARG A 123 -13.06 -5.88 -26.52
C ARG A 123 -12.60 -4.77 -27.45
#